data_AF-A0A6L5EW10-F1
#
_entry.id   AF-A0A6L5EW10-F1
#
_cell.length_a   1.000
_cell.length_b   1.000
_cell.length_c   1.000
_cell.angle_alpha   90.00
_cell.angle_beta   90.00
_cell.angle_gamma   90.00
#
_symmetry.space_group_name_H-M   'P 1'
#
loop_
_entity.id
_entity.type
_entity.pdbx_description
1 polymer ?
#
loop_
_entity_poly.entity_id
_entity_poly.type
_entity_poly.pdbx_seq_one_letter_code
_entity_poly.pdbx_strand_id
1 'polypeptide(L)'
;MAEHAEQQDTMSSEDESTGGKRRPSVDWVAVKDKVISILAAVVRWVFLLFALLLVLHVVFTIADANQDNSIVSFVGKWADPLALGFKDMFQPNDAQLKILVNYGIAAIFWLIVSSLGATIIRRLGSLGK
;
A
#
# COMPACT_ATOMS: atom_id res chain seq x y z
N MET A 1 64.80 -28.73 57.57
CA MET A 1 63.63 -28.92 56.69
C MET A 1 63.16 -27.53 56.32
N ALA A 2 63.92 -26.82 55.49
CA ALA A 2 63.92 -26.92 54.03
C ALA A 2 62.58 -26.44 53.46
N GLU A 3 62.64 -25.24 52.86
CA GLU A 3 62.01 -24.85 51.59
C GLU A 3 60.48 -25.00 51.56
N HIS A 4 59.71 -23.93 51.44
CA HIS A 4 59.73 -23.08 50.25
C HIS A 4 59.55 -21.61 50.61
N ALA A 5 60.55 -20.82 50.22
CA ALA A 5 60.52 -19.39 50.15
C ALA A 5 59.73 -18.93 48.91
N GLU A 6 59.06 -17.79 49.09
CA GLU A 6 58.95 -16.66 48.16
C GLU A 6 58.88 -16.95 46.65
N GLN A 7 57.79 -16.48 46.03
CA GLN A 7 57.93 -15.39 45.08
C GLN A 7 56.64 -14.56 44.98
N GLN A 8 56.76 -13.33 45.48
CA GLN A 8 56.00 -12.16 45.03
C GLN A 8 56.17 -11.99 43.52
N ASP A 9 55.06 -11.79 42.82
CA ASP A 9 54.87 -10.83 41.72
C ASP A 9 53.53 -11.21 41.06
N THR A 10 52.45 -10.45 41.16
CA THR A 10 52.32 -9.18 40.48
C THR A 10 50.99 -8.56 40.88
N MET A 11 51.07 -7.31 41.32
CA MET A 11 49.99 -6.35 41.28
C MET A 11 49.79 -5.92 39.82
N SER A 12 48.55 -6.00 39.28
CA SER A 12 48.08 -5.18 38.15
C SER A 12 46.71 -5.68 37.67
N SER A 13 45.70 -4.80 37.74
CA SER A 13 44.81 -4.38 36.63
C SER A 13 44.08 -5.49 35.85
N GLU A 14 42.79 -5.47 35.50
CA GLU A 14 41.78 -4.46 35.24
C GLU A 14 40.43 -5.20 35.39
N ASP A 15 39.46 -4.68 36.13
CA ASP A 15 38.30 -3.95 35.57
C ASP A 15 38.14 -3.98 34.04
N GLU A 16 37.91 -5.15 33.45
CA GLU A 16 37.40 -5.26 32.07
C GLU A 16 36.08 -6.04 32.10
N SER A 17 35.06 -5.40 32.66
CA SER A 17 33.69 -5.63 32.20
C SER A 17 33.65 -5.25 30.71
N THR A 18 33.94 -6.21 29.84
CA THR A 18 33.75 -6.06 28.39
C THR A 18 32.24 -6.10 28.11
N GLY A 19 31.56 -5.04 28.53
CA GLY A 19 30.28 -4.62 28.00
C GLY A 19 30.49 -4.30 26.53
N GLY A 20 30.49 -5.34 25.71
CA GLY A 20 30.49 -5.24 24.26
C GLY A 20 29.28 -4.41 23.87
N LYS A 21 29.49 -3.11 23.65
CA LYS A 21 28.50 -2.19 23.09
C LYS A 21 28.08 -2.78 21.76
N ARG A 22 26.97 -3.53 21.77
CA ARG A 22 26.29 -4.02 20.57
C ARG A 22 26.01 -2.79 19.72
N ARG A 23 26.85 -2.57 18.71
CA ARG A 23 26.65 -1.49 17.74
C ARG A 23 25.27 -1.73 17.14
N PRO A 24 24.38 -0.72 17.10
CA PRO A 24 23.08 -0.89 16.45
C PRO A 24 23.37 -1.08 14.96
N SER A 25 23.38 -2.32 14.49
CA SER A 25 23.41 -2.62 13.07
C SER A 25 22.10 -2.08 12.50
N VAL A 26 22.18 -1.03 11.69
CA VAL A 26 21.03 -0.48 10.97
C VAL A 26 20.37 -1.62 10.21
N ASP A 27 19.15 -1.96 10.60
CA ASP A 27 18.41 -3.09 10.05
C ASP A 27 17.78 -2.68 8.72
N TRP A 28 18.60 -2.70 7.66
CA TRP A 28 18.20 -2.30 6.31
C TRP A 28 17.03 -3.13 5.77
N VAL A 29 16.86 -4.36 6.26
CA VAL A 29 15.72 -5.23 5.91
C VAL A 29 14.43 -4.60 6.43
N ALA A 30 14.41 -4.19 7.69
CA ALA A 30 13.25 -3.53 8.30
C ALA A 30 12.90 -2.19 7.60
N VAL A 31 13.90 -1.44 7.14
CA VAL A 31 13.69 -0.20 6.36
C VAL A 31 13.04 -0.50 5.00
N LYS A 32 13.51 -1.52 4.29
CA LYS A 32 12.95 -1.93 2.98
C LYS A 32 11.51 -2.39 3.11
N ASP A 33 11.20 -3.20 4.11
CA ASP A 33 9.84 -3.70 4.35
C ASP A 33 8.86 -2.56 4.64
N LYS A 34 9.31 -1.54 5.38
CA LYS A 34 8.52 -0.34 5.66
C LYS A 34 8.19 0.43 4.38
N VAL A 35 9.19 0.64 3.51
CA VAL A 35 9.01 1.36 2.24
C VAL A 35 8.06 0.60 1.31
N ILE A 36 8.26 -0.72 1.17
CA ILE A 36 7.39 -1.58 0.35
C ILE A 36 5.96 -1.53 0.87
N SER A 37 5.76 -1.57 2.20
CA SER A 37 4.44 -1.47 2.82
C SER A 37 3.75 -0.13 2.54
N ILE A 38 4.48 0.99 2.61
CA ILE A 38 3.94 2.31 2.30
C ILE A 38 3.56 2.38 0.82
N LEU A 39 4.42 1.91 -0.09
CA LEU A 39 4.14 1.92 -1.51
C LEU A 39 2.90 1.05 -1.83
N ALA A 40 2.77 -0.11 -1.19
CA ALA A 40 1.60 -0.95 -1.30
C ALA A 40 0.31 -0.24 -0.88
N ALA A 41 0.37 0.46 0.25
CA ALA A 41 -0.75 1.22 0.76
C ALA A 41 -1.13 2.34 -0.22
N VAL A 42 -0.16 3.10 -0.73
CA VAL A 42 -0.39 4.17 -1.71
C VAL A 42 -1.07 3.62 -2.97
N VAL A 43 -0.53 2.56 -3.56
CA VAL A 43 -1.11 1.92 -4.76
C VAL A 43 -2.54 1.46 -4.50
N ARG A 44 -2.79 0.84 -3.35
CA ARG A 44 -4.15 0.45 -2.94
C ARG A 44 -5.10 1.65 -2.88
N TRP A 45 -4.67 2.73 -2.23
CA TRP A 45 -5.47 3.95 -2.10
C TRP A 45 -5.76 4.59 -3.46
N VAL A 46 -4.80 4.59 -4.38
CA VAL A 46 -4.99 5.11 -5.74
C VAL A 46 -6.07 4.32 -6.48
N PHE A 47 -6.02 2.98 -6.47
CA PHE A 47 -7.03 2.16 -7.13
C PHE A 47 -8.41 2.25 -6.47
N LEU A 48 -8.46 2.39 -5.14
CA LEU A 48 -9.72 2.68 -4.44
C LEU A 48 -10.29 4.03 -4.83
N LEU A 49 -9.45 5.05 -5.02
CA LEU A 49 -9.89 6.36 -5.47
C LEU A 49 -10.48 6.31 -6.90
N PHE A 50 -9.88 5.53 -7.79
CA PHE A 50 -10.43 5.32 -9.13
C PHE A 50 -11.80 4.62 -9.10
N ALA A 51 -11.93 3.56 -8.29
CA ALA A 51 -13.22 2.92 -8.07
C ALA A 51 -14.26 3.90 -7.52
N LEU A 52 -13.88 4.74 -6.54
CA LEU A 52 -14.74 5.75 -5.95
C LEU A 52 -15.23 6.76 -6.99
N LEU A 53 -14.35 7.28 -7.85
CA LEU A 53 -14.71 8.22 -8.90
C LEU A 53 -15.74 7.63 -9.87
N LEU A 54 -15.58 6.36 -10.26
CA LEU A 54 -16.52 5.66 -11.12
C LEU A 54 -17.88 5.46 -10.45
N VAL A 55 -17.89 5.05 -9.16
CA VAL A 55 -19.14 4.93 -8.38
C VAL A 55 -19.84 6.29 -8.27
N LEU A 56 -19.10 7.37 -7.98
CA LEU A 56 -19.66 8.71 -7.90
C LEU A 56 -20.27 9.14 -9.24
N HIS A 57 -19.61 8.85 -10.36
CA HIS A 57 -20.15 9.13 -11.69
C HIS A 57 -21.48 8.40 -11.94
N VAL A 58 -21.56 7.11 -11.58
CA VAL A 58 -22.79 6.31 -11.70
C VAL A 58 -23.90 6.89 -10.82
N VAL A 59 -23.59 7.19 -9.55
CA VAL A 59 -24.57 7.74 -8.59
C VAL A 59 -25.08 9.09 -9.08
N PHE A 60 -24.20 9.99 -9.53
CA PHE A 60 -24.59 11.29 -10.08
C PHE A 60 -25.46 11.17 -11.33
N THR A 61 -25.20 10.17 -12.17
CA THR A 61 -26.00 9.94 -13.37
C THR A 61 -27.41 9.45 -13.03
N ILE A 62 -27.54 8.51 -12.08
CA ILE A 62 -28.83 7.94 -11.69
C ILE A 62 -29.64 8.93 -10.84
N ALA A 63 -28.96 9.71 -9.99
CA ALA A 63 -29.57 10.73 -9.17
C ALA A 63 -29.92 12.02 -9.94
N ASP A 64 -29.72 12.03 -11.27
CA ASP A 64 -29.91 13.20 -12.13
C ASP A 64 -29.22 14.47 -11.59
N ALA A 65 -27.98 14.29 -11.13
CA ALA A 65 -27.24 15.35 -10.48
C ALA A 65 -26.95 16.51 -11.44
N ASN A 66 -27.05 17.73 -10.91
CA ASN A 66 -26.84 18.94 -11.70
C ASN A 66 -25.42 19.00 -12.28
N GLN A 67 -25.32 18.88 -13.59
CA GLN A 67 -24.07 18.91 -14.36
C GLN A 67 -23.39 20.29 -14.38
N ASP A 68 -24.11 21.36 -14.03
CA ASP A 68 -23.53 22.70 -13.85
C ASP A 68 -22.64 22.78 -12.61
N ASN A 69 -22.67 21.76 -11.74
CA ASN A 69 -21.76 21.66 -10.63
C ASN A 69 -20.36 21.22 -11.09
N SER A 70 -19.35 21.99 -10.70
CA SER A 70 -17.94 21.72 -11.03
C SER A 70 -17.44 20.36 -10.51
N ILE A 71 -18.00 19.84 -9.41
CA ILE A 71 -17.65 18.52 -8.89
C ILE A 71 -18.17 17.41 -9.82
N VAL A 72 -19.42 17.50 -10.28
CA VAL A 72 -20.05 16.45 -11.11
C VAL A 72 -19.35 16.37 -12.47
N SER A 73 -19.13 17.52 -13.11
CA SER A 73 -18.42 17.57 -14.40
C SER A 73 -16.95 17.16 -14.28
N PHE A 74 -16.27 17.44 -13.17
CA PHE A 74 -14.92 16.94 -12.90
C PHE A 74 -14.93 15.41 -12.83
N VAL A 75 -15.80 14.82 -12.01
CA VAL A 75 -15.91 13.36 -11.86
C VAL A 75 -16.21 12.69 -13.21
N GLY A 76 -17.13 13.24 -14.01
CA GLY A 76 -17.44 12.71 -15.34
C GLY A 76 -16.20 12.67 -16.27
N LYS A 77 -15.39 13.73 -16.28
CA LYS A 77 -14.16 13.80 -17.08
C LYS A 77 -13.13 12.75 -16.69
N TRP A 78 -13.05 12.39 -15.41
CA TRP A 78 -12.14 11.34 -14.94
C TRP A 78 -12.73 9.93 -15.10
N ALA A 79 -14.06 9.78 -15.08
CA ALA A 79 -14.71 8.49 -15.23
C ALA A 79 -14.47 7.88 -16.62
N ASP A 80 -14.54 8.69 -17.69
CA ASP A 80 -14.31 8.25 -19.07
C ASP A 80 -12.98 7.48 -19.26
N PRO A 81 -11.81 8.04 -18.92
CA PRO A 81 -10.54 7.33 -19.04
C PRO A 81 -10.40 6.17 -18.04
N LEU A 82 -10.98 6.29 -16.84
CA LEU A 82 -10.92 5.23 -15.82
C LEU A 82 -11.77 4.01 -16.14
N ALA A 83 -12.77 4.16 -17.02
CA ALA A 83 -13.55 3.04 -17.52
C ALA A 83 -12.75 2.12 -18.45
N LEU A 84 -11.55 2.50 -18.91
CA LEU A 84 -10.57 1.64 -19.61
C LEU A 84 -11.15 0.72 -20.71
N GLY A 85 -12.20 1.15 -21.41
CA GLY A 85 -12.87 0.39 -22.47
C GLY A 85 -14.14 -0.38 -22.05
N PHE A 86 -14.46 -0.45 -20.77
CA PHE A 86 -15.72 -1.02 -20.29
C PHE A 86 -16.94 -0.17 -20.68
N LYS A 87 -16.77 1.11 -21.03
CA LYS A 87 -17.85 2.07 -21.33
C LYS A 87 -18.79 1.66 -22.49
N ASP A 88 -18.33 0.80 -23.39
CA ASP A 88 -19.08 0.37 -24.59
C ASP A 88 -19.30 -1.15 -24.65
N MET A 89 -19.05 -1.87 -23.54
CA MET A 89 -19.27 -3.32 -23.44
C MET A 89 -20.77 -3.68 -23.55
N PHE A 90 -21.63 -2.83 -23.00
CA PHE A 90 -23.08 -2.99 -23.05
C PHE A 90 -23.72 -1.75 -23.66
N GLN A 91 -24.63 -1.94 -24.61
CA GLN A 91 -25.36 -0.84 -25.29
C GLN A 91 -26.88 -1.03 -25.16
N PRO A 92 -27.43 -0.88 -23.94
CA PRO A 92 -28.88 -0.83 -23.77
C PRO A 92 -29.46 0.45 -24.36
N ASN A 93 -30.75 0.43 -24.72
CA ASN A 93 -31.46 1.59 -25.28
C ASN A 93 -31.61 2.75 -24.29
N ASP A 94 -31.52 2.49 -22.99
CA ASP A 94 -31.59 3.48 -21.93
C ASP A 94 -30.18 4.01 -21.59
N ALA A 95 -30.01 5.33 -21.64
CA ALA A 95 -28.73 6.00 -21.43
C ALA A 95 -28.22 5.89 -19.99
N GLN A 96 -29.11 5.99 -18.98
CA GLN A 96 -28.73 5.85 -17.57
C GLN A 96 -28.34 4.41 -17.26
N LEU A 97 -29.08 3.45 -17.82
CA LEU A 97 -28.76 2.03 -17.68
C LEU A 97 -27.42 1.68 -18.35
N LYS A 98 -27.12 2.29 -19.50
CA LYS A 98 -25.81 2.15 -20.15
C LYS A 98 -24.69 2.59 -19.20
N ILE A 99 -24.83 3.75 -18.56
CA ILE A 99 -23.80 4.26 -17.66
C ILE A 99 -23.68 3.38 -16.41
N LEU A 100 -24.80 3.02 -15.79
CA LEU A 100 -24.82 2.16 -14.60
C LEU A 100 -24.08 0.84 -14.83
N VAL A 101 -24.42 0.10 -15.90
CA VAL A 101 -23.85 -1.22 -16.13
C VAL A 101 -22.36 -1.12 -16.49
N ASN A 102 -22.00 -0.25 -17.43
CA ASN A 102 -20.62 -0.18 -17.93
C ASN A 102 -19.66 0.40 -16.89
N TYR A 103 -19.99 1.54 -16.30
CA TYR A 103 -19.15 2.18 -15.30
C TYR A 103 -19.22 1.46 -13.95
N GLY A 104 -20.34 0.81 -13.64
CA GLY A 104 -20.46 -0.05 -12.46
C GLY A 104 -19.52 -1.26 -12.52
N ILE A 105 -19.45 -1.95 -13.68
CA ILE A 105 -18.50 -3.05 -13.88
C ILE A 105 -17.05 -2.54 -13.82
N ALA A 106 -16.76 -1.37 -14.41
CA ALA A 106 -15.44 -0.76 -14.30
C ALA A 106 -15.06 -0.47 -12.84
N ALA A 107 -16.01 0.01 -12.02
CA ALA A 107 -15.76 0.23 -10.60
C ALA A 107 -15.43 -1.07 -9.86
N ILE A 108 -16.20 -2.14 -10.12
CA ILE A 108 -15.95 -3.47 -9.54
C ILE A 108 -14.56 -3.98 -9.95
N PHE A 109 -14.18 -3.80 -11.22
CA PHE A 109 -12.85 -4.16 -11.71
C PHE A 109 -11.75 -3.45 -10.89
N TRP A 110 -11.84 -2.14 -10.69
CA TRP A 110 -10.88 -1.40 -9.87
C TRP A 110 -10.86 -1.84 -8.40
N LEU A 111 -12.01 -2.20 -7.82
CA LEU A 111 -12.06 -2.77 -6.48
C LEU A 111 -11.32 -4.11 -6.39
N ILE A 112 -11.49 -4.97 -7.39
CA ILE A 112 -10.75 -6.24 -7.49
C ILE A 112 -9.26 -5.96 -7.62
N VAL A 113 -8.84 -5.09 -8.54
CA VAL A 113 -7.43 -4.71 -8.74
C VAL A 113 -6.82 -4.15 -7.45
N SER A 114 -7.54 -3.29 -6.72
CA SER A 114 -7.08 -2.73 -5.44
C SER A 114 -6.89 -3.81 -4.36
N SER A 115 -7.79 -4.79 -4.31
CA SER A 115 -7.77 -5.89 -3.35
C SER A 115 -6.64 -6.88 -3.65
N LEU A 116 -6.43 -7.19 -4.92
CA LEU A 116 -5.35 -8.06 -5.39
C LEU A 116 -3.99 -7.38 -5.21
N GLY A 117 -3.84 -6.12 -5.59
CA GLY A 117 -2.58 -5.38 -5.44
C GLY A 117 -2.11 -5.33 -4.00
N ALA A 118 -3.01 -5.01 -3.07
CA ALA A 118 -2.69 -4.99 -1.64
C ALA A 118 -2.32 -6.37 -1.08
N THR A 119 -2.97 -7.42 -1.58
CA THR A 119 -2.73 -8.80 -1.16
C THR A 119 -1.42 -9.34 -1.70
N ILE A 120 -1.11 -9.06 -2.97
CA ILE A 120 0.12 -9.50 -3.63
C ILE A 120 1.34 -8.86 -2.95
N ILE A 121 1.31 -7.55 -2.68
CA ILE A 121 2.46 -6.88 -2.06
C ILE A 121 2.67 -7.35 -0.62
N ARG A 122 1.58 -7.57 0.14
CA ARG A 122 1.66 -8.16 1.48
C ARG A 122 2.21 -9.59 1.47
N ARG A 123 1.83 -10.41 0.48
CA ARG A 123 2.32 -11.79 0.33
C ARG A 123 3.79 -11.85 -0.10
N LEU A 124 4.23 -10.94 -0.97
CA LEU A 124 5.63 -10.84 -1.36
C LEU A 124 6.52 -10.38 -0.20
N GLY A 125 6.02 -9.50 0.67
CA GLY A 125 6.70 -9.12 1.92
C GLY A 125 6.72 -10.22 2.98
N SER A 126 5.73 -11.12 3.01
CA SER A 126 5.67 -12.20 4.01
C SER A 126 6.47 -13.45 3.65
N LEU A 127 6.86 -13.63 2.38
CA LEU A 127 7.65 -14.76 1.90
C LEU A 127 9.17 -14.60 2.13
N GLY A 128 9.62 -13.43 2.56
CA GLY A 128 11.03 -13.14 2.83
C GLY A 128 11.50 -13.41 4.26
N LYS A 129 10.68 -14.10 5.08
CA LYS A 129 10.95 -14.35 6.49
C LYS A 129 11.13 -15.84 6.79
#